data_AF-A0A9E5YAB8-F1
#
_entry.id   AF-A0A9E5YAB8-F1
#
_cell.length_a   1.000
_cell.length_b   1.000
_cell.length_c   1.000
_cell.angle_alpha   90.00
_cell.angle_beta   90.00
_cell.angle_gamma   90.00
#
_symmetry.space_group_name_H-M   'P 1'
#
loop_
_entity.id
_entity.type
_entity.pdbx_description
1 polymer ?
#
loop_
_entity_poly.entity_id
_entity_poly.type
_entity_poly.pdbx_seq_one_letter_code
_entity_poly.pdbx_strand_id
1 'polypeptide(L)'
;MDPQIKIERWAREALPKNRPKRILIGNNALINRRTYLSLEQLSIHMHIVGSSGMGKTFLLEHLVKTLIDLKVGVCVIDPHGDLYQRLLKYVVRKRLERKVILFDPNDREWAVGLNYLEYDDE
;
A
#
# COMPACT_ATOMS: atom_id res chain seq x y z
N MET A 1 28.91 0.38 -13.20
CA MET A 1 28.10 -0.56 -12.39
C MET A 1 26.67 -0.25 -12.77
N ASP A 2 26.08 -1.13 -13.58
CA ASP A 2 24.89 -0.86 -14.39
C ASP A 2 23.66 -0.51 -13.53
N PRO A 3 23.11 0.72 -13.64
CA PRO A 3 21.96 1.18 -12.89
C PRO A 3 20.64 0.92 -13.63
N GLN A 4 20.58 -0.05 -14.55
CA GLN A 4 19.30 -0.63 -14.97
C GLN A 4 18.62 -1.26 -13.76
N ILE A 5 17.86 -0.42 -13.06
CA ILE A 5 17.00 -0.82 -11.96
C ILE A 5 16.07 -1.88 -12.52
N LYS A 6 16.11 -3.08 -11.92
CA LYS A 6 15.24 -4.23 -12.18
C LYS A 6 13.76 -3.95 -11.81
N ILE A 7 13.19 -2.81 -12.22
CA ILE A 7 11.78 -2.45 -12.01
C ILE A 7 10.87 -3.43 -12.78
N GLU A 8 11.26 -3.79 -14.00
CA GLU A 8 10.43 -4.62 -14.90
C GLU A 8 10.11 -6.02 -14.35
N ARG A 9 11.05 -6.61 -13.59
CA ARG A 9 10.91 -8.00 -13.12
C ARG A 9 9.91 -8.12 -11.95
N TRP A 10 9.68 -7.04 -11.19
CA TRP A 10 8.81 -7.08 -10.01
C TRP A 10 7.35 -6.75 -10.32
N ALA A 11 7.09 -5.97 -11.37
CA ALA A 11 5.72 -5.64 -11.79
C ALA A 11 4.99 -6.81 -12.47
N ARG A 12 5.70 -7.78 -13.04
CA ARG A 12 5.14 -8.89 -13.82
C ARG A 12 4.79 -10.15 -13.00
N GLU A 13 5.07 -10.20 -11.70
CA GLU A 13 4.64 -11.34 -10.86
C GLU A 13 3.14 -11.23 -10.56
N ALA A 14 2.32 -11.86 -11.42
CA ALA A 14 0.89 -11.98 -11.21
C ALA A 14 0.60 -12.58 -9.82
N LEU A 15 -0.39 -11.99 -9.12
CA LEU A 15 -0.83 -12.49 -7.83
C LEU A 15 -1.17 -14.00 -7.92
N PRO A 16 -0.67 -14.85 -7.01
CA PRO A 16 -0.95 -16.28 -7.04
C PRO A 16 -2.46 -16.53 -6.99
N LYS A 17 -2.96 -17.35 -7.93
CA LYS A 17 -4.40 -17.54 -8.21
C LYS A 17 -5.23 -17.99 -7.00
N ASN A 18 -4.62 -18.56 -5.95
CA ASN A 18 -5.30 -19.33 -4.90
C ASN A 18 -5.23 -18.75 -3.47
N ARG A 19 -5.00 -17.45 -3.29
CA ARG A 19 -5.10 -16.82 -1.95
C ARG A 19 -6.54 -16.37 -1.66
N PRO A 20 -7.05 -16.52 -0.42
CA PRO A 20 -8.31 -15.89 -0.03
C PRO A 20 -8.16 -14.37 -0.17
N LYS A 21 -8.75 -13.82 -1.22
CA LYS A 21 -8.62 -12.41 -1.64
C LYS A 21 -9.48 -11.48 -0.77
N ARG A 22 -9.61 -11.74 0.53
CA ARG A 22 -10.59 -11.07 1.40
C ARG A 22 -9.92 -10.44 2.62
N ILE A 23 -10.18 -9.14 2.81
CA ILE A 23 -9.70 -8.34 3.93
C ILE A 23 -10.84 -8.16 4.91
N LEU A 24 -10.63 -8.58 6.17
CA LEU A 24 -11.59 -8.30 7.24
C LEU A 24 -11.60 -6.80 7.51
N ILE A 25 -12.76 -6.14 7.39
CA ILE A 25 -12.90 -4.70 7.68
C ILE A 25 -13.56 -4.42 9.02
N GLY A 26 -14.21 -5.42 9.62
CA GLY A 26 -14.83 -5.30 10.92
C GLY A 26 -16.01 -6.24 11.07
N ASN A 27 -16.90 -5.88 12.00
CA ASN A 27 -18.15 -6.59 12.25
C ASN A 27 -19.32 -5.69 11.89
N ASN A 28 -20.31 -6.24 11.19
CA ASN A 28 -21.60 -5.59 11.04
C ASN A 28 -22.28 -5.55 12.42
N ALA A 29 -22.53 -4.34 12.92
CA ALA A 29 -23.09 -4.12 14.25
C ALA A 29 -24.53 -4.61 14.40
N LEU A 30 -25.31 -4.68 13.31
CA LEU A 30 -26.73 -5.07 13.35
C LEU A 30 -26.90 -6.59 13.48
N ILE A 31 -26.06 -7.36 12.79
CA ILE A 31 -26.20 -8.82 12.70
C ILE A 31 -25.02 -9.57 13.34
N ASN A 32 -24.12 -8.86 14.03
CA ASN A 32 -22.92 -9.37 14.67
C ASN A 32 -22.11 -10.34 13.78
N ARG A 33 -21.94 -9.97 12.51
CA ARG A 33 -21.27 -10.81 11.51
C ARG A 33 -20.00 -10.14 11.02
N ARG A 34 -18.91 -10.91 10.92
CA ARG A 34 -17.67 -10.44 10.28
C ARG A 34 -17.92 -10.04 8.84
N THR A 35 -17.46 -8.84 8.48
CA THR A 35 -17.58 -8.26 7.15
C THR A 35 -16.21 -8.17 6.50
N TYR A 36 -16.14 -8.59 5.25
CA TYR A 36 -14.91 -8.66 4.48
C TYR A 36 -15.07 -7.91 3.16
N LEU A 37 -13.98 -7.35 2.65
CA LEU A 37 -13.89 -6.84 1.29
C LEU A 37 -13.00 -7.74 0.45
N SER A 38 -13.44 -8.06 -0.77
CA SER A 38 -12.57 -8.73 -1.73
C SER A 38 -11.61 -7.74 -2.41
N LEU A 39 -10.51 -8.24 -2.99
CA LEU A 39 -9.64 -7.42 -3.84
C LEU A 39 -10.39 -6.83 -5.05
N GLU A 40 -11.38 -7.54 -5.59
CA GLU A 40 -12.25 -7.06 -6.67
C GLU A 40 -13.15 -5.90 -6.22
N GLN A 41 -13.65 -5.95 -4.98
CA GLN A 41 -14.39 -4.83 -4.40
C GLN A 41 -13.48 -3.63 -4.09
N LEU A 42 -12.18 -3.85 -3.85
CA LEU A 42 -11.22 -2.74 -3.69
C LEU A 42 -10.85 -2.10 -5.02
N SER A 43 -10.92 -2.83 -6.14
CA SER A 43 -10.60 -2.28 -7.47
C SER A 43 -11.65 -1.31 -8.02
N ILE A 44 -12.85 -1.27 -7.43
CA ILE A 44 -13.91 -0.32 -7.79
C ILE A 44 -13.88 0.98 -6.95
N HIS A 45 -12.74 1.26 -6.32
CA HIS A 45 -12.51 2.38 -5.40
C HIS A 45 -13.29 2.30 -4.08
N MET A 46 -12.76 2.99 -3.06
CA MET A 46 -13.37 3.10 -1.74
C MET A 46 -13.28 4.54 -1.26
N HIS A 47 -14.35 5.02 -0.62
CA HIS A 47 -14.36 6.28 0.10
C HIS A 47 -14.58 6.03 1.59
N ILE A 48 -13.68 6.57 2.44
CA ILE A 48 -13.77 6.45 3.91
C ILE A 48 -14.04 7.84 4.47
N VAL A 49 -15.21 8.03 5.08
CA VAL A 49 -15.67 9.33 5.61
C VAL A 49 -15.88 9.24 7.12
N GLY A 50 -15.53 10.31 7.83
CA GLY A 50 -15.69 10.44 9.27
C GLY A 50 -14.90 11.64 9.81
N SER A 51 -15.20 12.12 11.02
CA SER A 51 -14.46 13.23 11.63
C SER A 51 -13.08 12.79 12.16
N SER A 52 -12.26 13.74 12.61
CA SER A 52 -10.97 13.43 13.24
C SER A 52 -11.17 12.52 14.47
N GLY A 53 -10.25 11.59 14.70
CA GLY A 53 -10.35 10.62 15.80
C GLY A 53 -11.29 9.43 15.57
N MET A 54 -12.07 9.39 14.49
CA MET A 54 -13.00 8.27 14.21
C MET A 54 -12.35 6.99 13.64
N GLY A 55 -11.02 6.87 13.71
CA GLY A 55 -10.34 5.65 13.30
C GLY A 55 -10.09 5.48 11.80
N LYS A 56 -10.34 6.51 10.97
CA LYS A 56 -10.07 6.45 9.51
C LYS A 56 -8.65 6.00 9.18
N THR A 57 -7.66 6.61 9.83
CA THR A 57 -6.24 6.31 9.59
C THR A 57 -5.86 4.90 10.08
N PHE A 58 -6.51 4.42 11.14
CA PHE A 58 -6.34 3.04 11.61
C PHE A 58 -6.95 2.02 10.63
N LEU A 59 -8.12 2.32 10.06
CA LEU A 59 -8.73 1.49 9.03
C LEU A 59 -7.85 1.43 7.77
N LEU A 60 -7.35 2.57 7.29
CA LEU A 60 -6.41 2.62 6.16
C LEU A 60 -5.13 1.83 6.45
N GLU A 61 -4.53 2.02 7.63
CA GLU A 61 -3.35 1.26 8.04
C GLU A 61 -3.59 -0.24 8.04
N HIS A 62 -4.73 -0.70 8.57
CA HIS A 62 -5.12 -2.11 8.57
C HIS A 62 -5.29 -2.68 7.15
N LEU A 63 -5.95 -1.92 6.27
CA LEU A 63 -6.10 -2.30 4.85
C LEU A 63 -4.73 -2.44 4.18
N VAL A 64 -3.87 -1.44 4.29
CA VAL A 64 -2.55 -1.42 3.67
C VAL A 64 -1.67 -2.56 4.21
N LYS A 65 -1.63 -2.78 5.52
CA LYS A 65 -0.89 -3.90 6.12
C LYS A 65 -1.37 -5.25 5.61
N THR A 66 -2.69 -5.42 5.47
CA THR A 66 -3.27 -6.66 4.94
C THR A 66 -2.91 -6.85 3.46
N LEU A 67 -2.93 -5.79 2.66
CA LEU A 67 -2.53 -5.84 1.25
C LEU A 67 -1.05 -6.23 1.10
N ILE A 68 -0.16 -5.64 1.91
CA ILE A 68 1.26 -6.02 1.97
C ILE A 68 1.42 -7.50 2.31
N ASP A 69 0.68 -8.01 3.30
CA ASP A 69 0.71 -9.43 3.68
C ASP A 69 0.19 -10.36 2.58
N LEU A 70 -0.80 -9.88 1.81
CA LEU A 70 -1.30 -10.55 0.61
C LEU A 70 -0.34 -10.46 -0.58
N LYS A 71 0.82 -9.78 -0.44
CA LYS A 71 1.80 -9.49 -1.50
C LYS A 71 1.22 -8.63 -2.63
N VAL A 72 0.29 -7.75 -2.30
CA VAL A 72 -0.23 -6.73 -3.21
C VAL A 72 0.60 -5.47 -3.03
N GLY A 73 1.15 -4.94 -4.13
CA GLY A 73 1.86 -3.66 -4.13
C GLY A 73 0.92 -2.51 -3.75
N VAL A 74 1.43 -1.54 -2.99
CA VAL A 74 0.66 -0.40 -2.49
C VAL A 74 1.45 0.89 -2.70
N CYS A 75 0.74 1.95 -3.07
CA CYS A 75 1.23 3.32 -3.02
C CYS A 75 0.43 4.06 -1.94
N VAL A 76 1.12 4.77 -1.06
CA VAL A 76 0.49 5.52 0.04
C VAL A 76 0.93 6.97 -0.06
N ILE A 77 -0.05 7.86 -0.16
CA ILE A 77 0.15 9.30 -0.13
C ILE A 77 -0.37 9.78 1.22
N ASP A 78 0.52 10.28 2.06
CA ASP A 78 0.20 10.73 3.41
C ASP A 78 0.74 12.14 3.67
N PRO A 79 -0.09 13.19 3.52
CA PRO A 79 0.34 14.57 3.75
C PRO A 79 0.61 14.90 5.22
N HIS A 80 0.17 14.05 6.16
CA HIS A 80 0.30 14.31 7.60
C HIS A 80 1.46 13.52 8.24
N GLY A 81 1.94 12.46 7.59
CA GLY A 81 3.10 11.66 8.01
C GLY A 81 2.81 10.59 9.09
N ASP A 82 1.68 10.66 9.78
CA ASP A 82 1.32 9.71 10.84
C ASP A 82 1.13 8.27 10.33
N LEU A 83 0.48 8.10 9.17
CA LEU A 83 0.27 6.79 8.56
C LEU A 83 1.59 6.25 8.01
N TYR A 84 2.37 7.10 7.36
CA TYR A 84 3.71 6.81 6.86
C TYR A 84 4.60 6.19 7.94
N GLN A 85 4.73 6.84 9.11
CA GLN A 85 5.57 6.36 10.19
C GLN A 85 5.17 4.96 10.69
N ARG A 86 3.85 4.70 10.76
CA ARG A 86 3.33 3.39 11.21
C ARG A 86 3.56 2.30 10.17
N LEU A 87 3.45 2.62 8.88
CA LEU A 87 3.71 1.70 7.78
C LEU A 87 5.21 1.42 7.62
N LEU A 88 6.07 2.42 7.77
CA LEU A 88 7.53 2.25 7.71
C LEU A 88 8.02 1.27 8.79
N LYS A 89 7.55 1.43 10.03
CA LYS A 89 7.81 0.48 11.12
C LYS A 89 7.33 -0.94 10.77
N TYR A 90 6.19 -1.05 10.11
CA TYR A 90 5.63 -2.33 9.71
C TYR A 90 6.45 -3.06 8.65
N VAL A 91 6.89 -2.35 7.60
CA VAL A 91 7.69 -2.93 6.50
C VAL A 91 9.08 -3.34 6.97
N VAL A 92 9.73 -2.54 7.83
CA VAL A 92 11.02 -2.90 8.46
C VAL A 92 10.86 -4.17 9.30
N ARG A 93 9.81 -4.25 10.11
CA ARG A 93 9.52 -5.46 10.90
C ARG A 93 9.29 -6.71 10.02
N LYS A 94 8.75 -6.52 8.81
CA LYS A 94 8.54 -7.59 7.82
C LYS A 94 9.78 -7.88 6.96
N ARG A 95 10.90 -7.17 7.17
CA ARG A 95 12.14 -7.25 6.38
C ARG A 95 11.91 -6.93 4.89
N LEU A 96 11.05 -5.95 4.64
CA LEU A 96 10.66 -5.51 3.30
C LEU A 96 11.29 -4.16 2.93
N GLU A 97 12.17 -3.59 3.75
CA GLU A 97 12.79 -2.28 3.54
C GLU A 97 13.45 -2.14 2.16
N ARG A 98 14.06 -3.21 1.63
CA ARG A 98 14.68 -3.23 0.29
C ARG A 98 13.68 -3.16 -0.86
N LYS A 99 12.38 -3.25 -0.58
CA LYS A 99 11.28 -3.21 -1.55
C LYS A 99 10.41 -1.95 -1.39
N VAL A 100 10.86 -0.99 -0.59
CA VAL A 100 10.13 0.24 -0.30
C VAL A 100 10.87 1.38 -0.97
N ILE A 101 10.15 2.17 -1.75
CA ILE A 101 10.63 3.43 -2.30
C ILE A 101 10.01 4.52 -1.43
N LEU A 102 10.85 5.31 -0.77
CA LEU A 102 10.42 6.47 -0.02
C LEU A 102 10.53 7.68 -0.94
N PHE A 103 9.45 8.44 -1.06
CA PHE A 103 9.40 9.66 -1.84
C PHE A 103 8.90 10.77 -0.95
N ASP A 104 9.81 11.66 -0.55
CA ASP A 104 9.48 12.90 0.15
C ASP A 104 10.02 14.07 -0.70
N PRO A 105 9.15 14.90 -1.30
CA PRO A 105 9.60 16.02 -2.13
C PRO A 105 10.34 17.11 -1.33
N ASN A 106 10.26 17.09 0.01
CA ASN A 106 10.99 18.02 0.87
C ASN A 106 12.37 17.51 1.28
N ASP A 107 12.64 16.21 1.12
CA ASP A 107 13.93 15.60 1.45
C ASP A 107 14.88 15.71 0.25
N ARG A 108 15.81 16.66 0.34
CA ARG A 108 16.82 16.90 -0.71
C ARG A 108 17.95 15.87 -0.73
N GLU A 109 18.15 15.12 0.36
CA GLU A 109 19.15 14.07 0.43
C GLU A 109 18.65 12.76 -0.18
N TRP A 110 17.34 12.54 -0.15
CA TRP A 110 16.65 11.36 -0.68
C TRP A 110 15.67 11.68 -1.82
N ALA A 111 16.09 12.53 -2.75
CA ALA A 111 15.32 12.81 -3.96
C ALA A 111 15.37 11.60 -4.92
N VAL A 112 14.27 10.86 -5.04
CA VAL A 112 14.10 9.87 -6.11
C VAL A 112 13.92 10.62 -7.43
N GLY A 113 14.85 10.44 -8.36
CA GLY A 113 14.71 10.95 -9.72
C GLY A 113 13.54 10.26 -10.42
N LEU A 114 12.52 11.03 -10.79
CA LEU A 114 11.41 10.56 -11.60
C LEU A 114 11.32 11.43 -12.84
N ASN A 115 11.65 10.84 -13.99
CA ASN A 115 11.63 11.56 -15.25
C ASN A 115 10.32 11.27 -15.99
N TYR A 116 9.39 12.22 -15.94
CA TYR A 116 8.10 12.10 -16.64
C TYR A 116 8.21 12.10 -18.17
N LEU A 117 9.38 12.49 -18.70
CA LEU A 117 9.68 12.49 -20.13
C LEU A 117 10.45 11.25 -20.57
N GLU A 118 10.84 10.39 -19.63
CA GLU A 118 11.45 9.11 -19.94
C GLU A 118 10.41 8.24 -20.64
N TYR A 119 10.74 7.88 -21.87
CA TYR A 119 9.93 7.03 -22.72
C TYR A 119 10.84 5.89 -23.17
N ASP A 120 10.45 4.66 -22.83
CA ASP A 120 11.09 3.47 -23.39
C ASP A 120 10.38 3.16 -24.73
N ASP A 121 11.17 3.01 -25.79
CA ASP A 121 10.67 2.70 -27.15
C ASP A 121 10.26 1.21 -27.32
N GLU A 122 10.25 0.41 -26.24
CA GLU A 122 9.87 -1.02 -26.23
C GLU A 122 8.39 -1.28 -25.93
#